data_AF-A0A2G2HH06-F1
#
_entry.id   AF-A0A2G2HH06-F1
#
_cell.length_a   1.000
_cell.length_b   1.000
_cell.length_c   1.000
_cell.angle_alpha   90.00
_cell.angle_beta   90.00
_cell.angle_gamma   90.00
#
_symmetry.space_group_name_H-M   'P 1'
#
loop_
_entity.id
_entity.type
_entity.pdbx_description
1 polymer ?
#
loop_
_entity_poly.entity_id
_entity_poly.type
_entity_poly.pdbx_seq_one_letter_code
_entity_poly.pdbx_strand_id
1 'polypeptide(L)'
;MDYNYDTSTLLTIKENIITEEDRYLVGTLYLAPQKNLNNAKYYGVAYDESAINLSKVNLCKKATNGCATSCIYHQGIFKTSDFEKNKIKQARFKRTFKFLLQREAFFAQLCKEIAAMIRRAKRKGLHPSIQLNGTSDILWEKEAFSYKEEEYKNMMELFPEVTFFDYTKYDIKKSRKKLPSNYHLTYSRAGKQKGILVDNWEYLNGLLKDNIDVAIIFSKKMKSKILEESFHNGIKVIDGDIYNYRAYDLYQRENTGLIVAIEAARKTELTRSGFIIQEESCMQEFLN
;
A
#
# COMPACT_ATOMS: atom_id res chain seq x y z
N MET A 1 3.64 -23.39 -23.58
CA MET A 1 3.80 -23.88 -22.20
C MET A 1 2.73 -23.15 -21.40
N ASP A 2 1.77 -23.87 -20.81
CA ASP A 2 0.69 -23.21 -20.06
C ASP A 2 1.20 -22.81 -18.68
N TYR A 3 1.33 -21.50 -18.44
CA TYR A 3 1.79 -20.98 -17.16
C TYR A 3 0.64 -20.92 -16.16
N ASN A 4 0.77 -21.66 -15.05
CA ASN A 4 -0.22 -21.70 -13.99
C ASN A 4 0.02 -20.59 -12.95
N TYR A 5 -0.78 -19.52 -13.05
CA TYR A 5 -0.81 -18.43 -12.08
C TYR A 5 -1.99 -18.51 -11.10
N ASP A 6 -2.62 -19.68 -10.97
CA ASP A 6 -3.76 -19.83 -10.06
C ASP A 6 -3.33 -19.77 -8.61
N THR A 7 -4.15 -19.03 -7.85
CA THR A 7 -4.03 -18.85 -6.41
C THR A 7 -5.40 -19.01 -5.79
N SER A 8 -5.45 -19.57 -4.59
CA SER A 8 -6.72 -19.79 -3.88
C SER A 8 -7.46 -18.49 -3.58
N THR A 9 -6.73 -17.40 -3.38
CA THR A 9 -7.25 -16.05 -3.13
C THR A 9 -6.28 -15.00 -3.67
N LEU A 10 -6.79 -13.85 -4.09
CA LEU A 10 -6.02 -12.62 -4.35
C LEU A 10 -5.92 -11.75 -3.09
N LEU A 11 -7.00 -11.65 -2.31
CA LEU A 11 -7.12 -10.77 -1.16
C LEU A 11 -6.81 -11.49 0.16
N THR A 12 -6.00 -10.84 1.00
CA THR A 12 -5.87 -11.20 2.42
C THR A 12 -6.90 -10.41 3.22
N ILE A 13 -7.86 -11.10 3.85
CA ILE A 13 -8.97 -10.45 4.58
C ILE A 13 -8.70 -10.42 6.09
N LYS A 14 -8.89 -9.26 6.72
CA LYS A 14 -8.79 -9.06 8.17
C LYS A 14 -9.91 -8.16 8.69
N GLU A 15 -10.38 -8.46 9.89
CA GLU A 15 -11.30 -7.57 10.62
C GLU A 15 -10.46 -6.49 11.33
N ASN A 16 -10.87 -5.23 11.18
CA ASN A 16 -10.28 -4.07 11.87
C ASN A 16 -11.40 -3.44 12.68
N ILE A 17 -11.37 -3.66 13.99
CA ILE A 17 -12.32 -3.10 14.95
C ILE A 17 -11.59 -1.95 15.63
N ILE A 18 -12.05 -0.73 15.41
CA ILE A 18 -11.46 0.48 16.00
C ILE A 18 -12.27 0.87 17.25
N THR A 19 -13.59 0.91 17.12
CA THR A 19 -14.56 1.10 18.22
C THR A 19 -15.69 0.05 18.09
N GLU A 20 -16.69 0.08 18.97
CA GLU A 20 -17.87 -0.81 18.85
C GLU A 20 -18.69 -0.50 17.59
N GLU A 21 -18.72 0.77 17.18
CA GLU A 21 -19.41 1.27 16.00
C GLU A 21 -18.55 1.20 14.74
N ASP A 22 -17.23 1.41 14.86
CA ASP A 22 -16.30 1.54 13.74
C ASP A 22 -15.59 0.22 13.45
N ARG A 23 -16.32 -0.65 12.74
CA ARG A 23 -15.90 -2.02 12.46
C ARG A 23 -15.82 -2.30 10.97
N TYR A 24 -14.64 -2.72 10.51
CA TYR A 24 -14.31 -2.85 9.10
C TYR A 24 -13.84 -4.26 8.76
N LEU A 25 -14.20 -4.73 7.56
CA LEU A 25 -13.63 -5.93 6.95
C LEU A 25 -12.73 -5.49 5.79
N VAL A 26 -11.42 -5.57 6.01
CA VAL A 26 -10.40 -5.06 5.09
C VAL A 26 -9.82 -6.20 4.26
N GLY A 27 -9.93 -6.13 2.94
CA GLY A 27 -9.22 -6.99 2.00
C GLY A 27 -7.99 -6.29 1.44
N THR A 28 -6.80 -6.87 1.64
CA THR A 28 -5.55 -6.32 1.11
C THR A 28 -4.98 -7.18 -0.02
N LEU A 29 -4.70 -6.57 -1.15
CA LEU A 29 -3.98 -7.19 -2.26
C LEU A 29 -2.47 -7.03 -2.08
N TYR A 30 -1.76 -8.16 -2.08
CA TYR A 30 -0.30 -8.19 -2.04
C TYR A 30 0.26 -8.75 -3.35
N LEU A 31 1.03 -7.93 -4.04
CA LEU A 31 1.75 -8.26 -5.27
C LEU A 31 3.26 -8.28 -5.01
N ALA A 32 4.01 -9.06 -5.78
CA ALA A 32 5.47 -8.99 -5.81
C ALA A 32 5.93 -7.72 -6.57
N PRO A 33 6.68 -6.79 -5.94
CA PRO A 33 7.17 -5.58 -6.62
C PRO A 33 8.34 -5.92 -7.56
N GLN A 34 8.68 -5.02 -8.50
CA GLN A 34 9.62 -5.26 -9.61
C GLN A 34 10.85 -6.09 -9.27
N LYS A 35 11.68 -5.60 -8.34
CA LYS A 35 12.98 -6.24 -8.01
C LYS A 35 12.80 -7.68 -7.53
N ASN A 36 11.65 -8.02 -6.99
CA ASN A 36 11.34 -9.37 -6.56
C ASN A 36 10.98 -10.29 -7.70
N LEU A 37 10.37 -9.80 -8.79
CA LEU A 37 9.95 -10.63 -9.93
C LEU A 37 11.11 -11.41 -10.55
N ASN A 38 12.31 -10.82 -10.57
CA ASN A 38 13.54 -11.50 -11.03
C ASN A 38 13.87 -12.78 -10.25
N ASN A 39 13.34 -12.91 -9.02
CA ASN A 39 13.56 -14.06 -8.17
C ASN A 39 12.50 -15.16 -8.33
N ALA A 40 11.47 -14.97 -9.17
CA ALA A 40 10.35 -15.90 -9.31
C ALA A 40 10.79 -17.37 -9.51
N LYS A 41 11.83 -17.59 -10.33
CA LYS A 41 12.43 -18.90 -10.57
C LYS A 41 12.95 -19.59 -9.31
N TYR A 42 13.55 -18.84 -8.37
CA TYR A 42 14.04 -19.39 -7.10
C TYR A 42 12.89 -19.84 -6.19
N TYR A 43 11.71 -19.24 -6.36
CA TYR A 43 10.50 -19.62 -5.65
C TYR A 43 9.69 -20.70 -6.39
N GLY A 44 10.21 -21.29 -7.48
CA GLY A 44 9.52 -22.31 -8.26
C GLY A 44 8.32 -21.77 -9.05
N VAL A 45 8.30 -20.47 -9.37
CA VAL A 45 7.24 -19.85 -10.19
C VAL A 45 7.78 -19.54 -11.57
N ALA A 46 7.39 -20.35 -12.55
CA ALA A 46 7.68 -20.11 -13.96
C ALA A 46 6.80 -18.99 -14.51
N TYR A 47 7.29 -18.23 -15.50
CA TYR A 47 6.53 -17.20 -16.18
C TYR A 47 6.90 -17.11 -17.68
N ASP A 48 6.02 -16.49 -18.48
CA ASP A 48 6.23 -16.34 -19.92
C ASP A 48 7.25 -15.25 -20.24
N GLU A 49 8.51 -15.66 -20.41
CA GLU A 49 9.62 -14.74 -20.74
C GLU A 49 9.47 -14.09 -22.12
N SER A 50 8.68 -14.68 -23.02
CA SER A 50 8.41 -14.12 -24.35
C SER A 50 7.34 -13.02 -24.30
N ALA A 51 6.38 -13.14 -23.38
CA ALA A 51 5.29 -12.18 -23.22
C ALA A 51 5.63 -11.02 -22.25
N ILE A 52 6.61 -11.18 -21.35
CA ILE A 52 6.96 -10.14 -20.38
C ILE A 52 8.45 -9.86 -20.24
N ASN A 53 8.80 -8.57 -20.31
CA ASN A 53 10.13 -8.10 -19.96
C ASN A 53 10.15 -7.53 -18.54
N LEU A 54 10.62 -8.31 -17.57
CA LEU A 54 10.66 -7.92 -16.15
C LEU A 54 11.46 -6.63 -15.87
N SER A 55 12.46 -6.31 -16.69
CA SER A 55 13.21 -5.05 -16.55
C SER A 55 12.33 -3.81 -16.79
N LYS A 56 11.23 -3.95 -17.54
CA LYS A 56 10.26 -2.88 -17.83
C LYS A 56 9.07 -2.85 -16.85
N VAL A 57 8.90 -3.89 -16.04
CA VAL A 57 7.76 -3.99 -15.09
C VAL A 57 8.10 -3.30 -13.79
N ASN A 58 7.45 -2.17 -13.46
CA ASN A 58 7.55 -1.59 -12.13
C ASN A 58 6.21 -1.26 -11.49
N LEU A 59 5.83 -2.07 -10.49
CA LEU A 59 4.61 -1.88 -9.72
C LEU A 59 4.71 -0.77 -8.66
N CYS A 60 5.91 -0.25 -8.37
CA CYS A 60 6.15 0.88 -7.47
C CYS A 60 7.07 1.93 -8.13
N LYS A 61 6.61 2.59 -9.20
CA LYS A 61 7.46 3.47 -10.03
C LYS A 61 8.13 4.61 -9.27
N LYS A 62 7.55 5.05 -8.14
CA LYS A 62 8.06 6.13 -7.27
C LYS A 62 8.75 5.63 -6.01
N ALA A 63 9.01 4.32 -5.88
CA ALA A 63 9.76 3.80 -4.74
C ALA A 63 11.19 4.34 -4.72
N THR A 64 11.59 4.90 -3.58
CA THR A 64 12.98 5.27 -3.31
C THR A 64 13.81 4.05 -2.93
N ASN A 65 15.14 4.19 -2.92
CA ASN A 65 16.04 3.13 -2.46
C ASN A 65 15.72 2.74 -1.00
N GLY A 66 15.46 3.73 -0.13
CA GLY A 66 15.01 3.48 1.24
C GLY A 66 13.72 2.66 1.28
N CYS A 67 12.70 3.05 0.49
CA CYS A 67 11.45 2.31 0.38
C CYS A 67 11.64 0.87 -0.11
N ALA A 68 12.51 0.66 -1.11
CA ALA A 68 12.79 -0.67 -1.65
C ALA A 68 13.50 -1.57 -0.63
N THR A 69 14.53 -1.05 0.04
CA THR A 69 15.28 -1.78 1.08
C THR A 69 14.41 -2.12 2.28
N SER A 70 13.58 -1.18 2.73
CA SER A 70 12.70 -1.35 3.88
C SER A 70 11.34 -1.99 3.54
N CYS A 71 11.13 -2.45 2.30
CA CYS A 71 9.83 -2.95 1.85
C CYS A 71 9.37 -4.15 2.70
N ILE A 72 8.13 -4.10 3.18
CA ILE A 72 7.52 -5.15 4.02
C ILE A 72 7.48 -6.53 3.34
N TYR A 73 7.63 -6.58 2.00
CA TYR A 73 7.78 -7.83 1.27
C TYR A 73 8.99 -8.66 1.75
N HIS A 74 10.03 -8.00 2.28
CA HIS A 74 11.28 -8.61 2.73
C HIS A 74 11.38 -8.78 4.26
N GLN A 75 10.38 -8.34 5.03
CA GLN A 75 10.47 -8.27 6.49
C GLN A 75 9.66 -9.37 7.20
N GLY A 76 9.94 -9.59 8.50
CA GLY A 76 9.21 -10.57 9.32
C GLY A 76 9.37 -12.02 8.86
N ILE A 77 8.27 -12.78 8.84
CA ILE A 77 8.20 -14.22 8.47
C ILE A 77 8.71 -14.46 7.03
N PHE A 78 8.84 -13.41 6.21
CA PHE A 78 9.30 -13.50 4.83
C PHE A 78 10.83 -13.58 4.66
N LYS A 79 11.61 -13.53 5.75
CA LYS A 79 13.07 -13.66 5.76
C LYS A 79 13.59 -15.10 5.69
N THR A 80 12.73 -16.11 5.56
CA THR A 80 13.17 -17.51 5.48
C THR A 80 14.03 -17.74 4.23
N SER A 81 15.16 -18.44 4.41
CA SER A 81 16.12 -18.80 3.35
C SER A 81 15.61 -19.92 2.43
N ASP A 82 14.57 -20.64 2.84
CA ASP A 82 13.96 -21.71 2.04
C ASP A 82 12.91 -21.11 1.08
N PHE A 83 13.34 -20.86 -0.15
CA PHE A 83 12.54 -20.24 -1.19
C PHE A 83 11.34 -21.12 -1.61
N GLU A 84 11.54 -22.44 -1.73
CA GLU A 84 10.51 -23.37 -2.20
C GLU A 84 9.41 -23.63 -1.15
N LYS A 85 9.71 -23.43 0.14
CA LYS A 85 8.72 -23.50 1.21
C LYS A 85 7.99 -22.19 1.48
N ASN A 86 8.42 -21.06 0.89
CA ASN A 86 7.77 -19.77 1.11
C ASN A 86 6.52 -19.58 0.23
N LYS A 87 5.43 -20.26 0.62
CA LYS A 87 4.14 -20.24 -0.10
C LYS A 87 3.53 -18.85 -0.24
N ILE A 88 3.80 -17.94 0.70
CA ILE A 88 3.27 -16.57 0.64
C ILE A 88 3.94 -15.78 -0.49
N LYS A 89 5.27 -15.85 -0.63
CA LYS A 89 5.96 -15.20 -1.76
C LYS A 89 5.56 -15.82 -3.10
N GLN A 90 5.43 -17.16 -3.16
CA GLN A 90 4.89 -17.84 -4.34
C GLN A 90 3.52 -17.32 -4.74
N ALA A 91 2.60 -17.17 -3.77
CA ALA A 91 1.28 -16.60 -4.03
C ALA A 91 1.37 -15.16 -4.55
N ARG A 92 2.24 -14.31 -3.99
CA ARG A 92 2.45 -12.94 -4.47
C ARG A 92 3.02 -12.90 -5.90
N PHE A 93 3.94 -13.79 -6.25
CA PHE A 93 4.42 -13.93 -7.64
C PHE A 93 3.29 -14.32 -8.58
N LYS A 94 2.56 -15.38 -8.26
CA LYS A 94 1.43 -15.84 -9.08
C LYS A 94 0.37 -14.76 -9.25
N ARG A 95 -0.02 -14.05 -8.18
CA ARG A 95 -0.93 -12.90 -8.25
C ARG A 95 -0.41 -11.82 -9.20
N THR A 96 0.88 -11.47 -9.11
CA THR A 96 1.49 -10.48 -10.00
C THR A 96 1.50 -10.95 -11.45
N PHE A 97 1.92 -12.18 -11.73
CA PHE A 97 1.91 -12.69 -13.10
C PHE A 97 0.50 -12.85 -13.66
N LYS A 98 -0.48 -13.24 -12.83
CA LYS A 98 -1.89 -13.24 -13.21
C LYS A 98 -2.35 -11.84 -13.60
N PHE A 99 -2.02 -10.81 -12.81
CA PHE A 99 -2.32 -9.42 -13.15
C PHE A 99 -1.65 -8.96 -14.46
N LEU A 100 -0.39 -9.34 -14.69
CA LEU A 100 0.40 -8.84 -15.84
C LEU A 100 0.13 -9.60 -17.14
N LEU A 101 -0.17 -10.89 -17.08
CA LEU A 101 -0.24 -11.80 -18.23
C LEU A 101 -1.63 -12.42 -18.43
N GLN A 102 -2.50 -12.37 -17.42
CA GLN A 102 -3.85 -12.96 -17.44
C GLN A 102 -4.88 -11.98 -16.84
N ARG A 103 -4.87 -10.72 -17.30
CA ARG A 103 -5.67 -9.60 -16.73
C ARG A 103 -7.14 -9.96 -16.54
N GLU A 104 -7.79 -10.51 -17.55
CA GLU A 104 -9.23 -10.85 -17.47
C GLU A 104 -9.50 -11.83 -16.32
N ALA A 105 -8.72 -12.92 -16.24
CA ALA A 105 -8.84 -13.88 -15.14
C ALA A 105 -8.49 -13.29 -13.78
N PHE A 106 -7.54 -12.35 -13.72
CA PHE A 106 -7.21 -11.61 -12.50
C PHE A 106 -8.40 -10.76 -12.01
N PHE A 107 -8.96 -9.92 -12.87
CA PHE A 107 -10.08 -9.04 -12.51
C PHE A 107 -11.35 -9.83 -12.22
N ALA A 108 -11.66 -10.89 -12.99
CA ALA A 108 -12.80 -11.75 -12.71
C ALA A 108 -12.71 -12.40 -11.32
N GLN A 109 -11.52 -12.89 -10.94
CA GLN A 109 -11.27 -13.43 -9.61
C GLN A 109 -11.39 -12.35 -8.52
N LEU A 110 -10.78 -11.18 -8.73
CA LEU A 110 -10.82 -10.06 -7.79
C LEU A 110 -12.26 -9.59 -7.53
N CYS A 111 -13.07 -9.43 -8.57
CA CYS A 111 -14.48 -9.05 -8.47
C CYS A 111 -15.28 -10.08 -7.67
N LYS A 112 -15.06 -11.38 -7.92
CA LYS A 112 -15.72 -12.47 -7.17
C LYS A 112 -15.35 -12.42 -5.68
N GLU A 113 -14.09 -12.18 -5.36
CA GLU A 113 -13.61 -12.09 -3.98
C GLU A 113 -14.16 -10.84 -3.26
N ILE A 114 -14.18 -9.68 -3.91
CA ILE A 114 -14.78 -8.44 -3.36
C ILE A 114 -16.27 -8.65 -3.11
N ALA A 115 -17.03 -9.19 -4.07
CA ALA A 115 -18.44 -9.49 -3.88
C ALA A 115 -18.69 -10.47 -2.72
N ALA A 116 -17.83 -11.48 -2.55
CA ALA A 116 -17.92 -12.40 -1.41
C ALA A 116 -17.61 -11.70 -0.08
N MET A 117 -16.63 -10.80 -0.07
CA MET A 117 -16.27 -9.99 1.08
C MET A 117 -17.41 -9.06 1.49
N ILE A 118 -18.08 -8.38 0.55
CA ILE A 118 -19.25 -7.53 0.82
C ILE A 118 -20.35 -8.33 1.52
N ARG A 119 -20.68 -9.53 1.01
CA ARG A 119 -21.67 -10.42 1.65
C ARG A 119 -21.24 -10.84 3.07
N ARG A 120 -19.95 -11.11 3.28
CA ARG A 120 -19.41 -11.44 4.60
C ARG A 120 -19.48 -10.26 5.55
N ALA A 121 -19.13 -9.06 5.09
CA ALA A 121 -19.16 -7.82 5.85
C ALA A 121 -20.59 -7.52 6.33
N LYS A 122 -21.57 -7.60 5.42
CA LYS A 122 -23.00 -7.45 5.74
C LYS A 122 -23.48 -8.41 6.82
N ARG A 123 -23.15 -9.71 6.72
CA ARG A 123 -23.53 -10.71 7.74
C ARG A 123 -22.93 -10.45 9.12
N LYS A 124 -21.80 -9.75 9.18
CA LYS A 124 -21.08 -9.46 10.43
C LYS A 124 -21.32 -8.04 10.96
N GLY A 125 -22.11 -7.21 10.27
CA GLY A 125 -22.26 -5.80 10.60
C GLY A 125 -20.94 -5.03 10.48
N LEU A 126 -20.13 -5.34 9.46
CA LEU A 126 -18.84 -4.69 9.19
C LEU A 126 -18.94 -3.89 7.89
N HIS A 127 -18.18 -2.80 7.80
CA HIS A 127 -18.01 -2.03 6.56
C HIS A 127 -16.95 -2.68 5.65
N PRO A 128 -17.24 -2.99 4.37
CA PRO A 128 -16.28 -3.58 3.46
C PRO A 128 -15.28 -2.53 2.94
N SER A 129 -13.99 -2.80 3.09
CA SER A 129 -12.93 -1.90 2.65
C SER A 129 -11.82 -2.67 1.92
N ILE A 130 -11.18 -2.04 0.93
CA ILE A 130 -10.13 -2.67 0.12
C ILE A 130 -8.88 -1.80 0.07
N GLN A 131 -7.72 -2.44 0.28
CA GLN A 131 -6.39 -1.90 0.03
C GLN A 131 -5.75 -2.65 -1.15
N LEU A 132 -5.68 -2.04 -2.33
CA LEU A 132 -5.14 -2.70 -3.52
C LEU A 132 -3.60 -2.63 -3.59
N ASN A 133 -3.00 -1.61 -2.96
CA ASN A 133 -1.57 -1.36 -2.89
C ASN A 133 -0.98 -1.83 -1.56
N GLY A 134 -1.07 -3.13 -1.25
CA GLY A 134 -0.44 -3.70 -0.06
C GLY A 134 1.10 -3.73 -0.13
N THR A 135 1.65 -4.11 -1.29
CA THR A 135 3.10 -4.12 -1.60
C THR A 135 3.40 -3.59 -3.01
N SER A 136 2.49 -2.79 -3.54
CA SER A 136 2.61 -2.10 -4.82
C SER A 136 2.26 -0.62 -4.67
N ASP A 137 2.35 0.17 -5.73
CA ASP A 137 1.87 1.54 -5.85
C ASP A 137 1.35 1.72 -7.29
N ILE A 138 0.30 0.97 -7.62
CA ILE A 138 -0.40 0.99 -8.90
C ILE A 138 -1.48 2.07 -8.86
N LEU A 139 -1.71 2.72 -10.00
CA LEU A 139 -2.73 3.75 -10.18
C LEU A 139 -4.09 3.09 -10.47
N TRP A 140 -4.65 2.41 -9.48
CA TRP A 140 -5.88 1.61 -9.63
C TRP A 140 -7.10 2.39 -10.14
N GLU A 141 -7.16 3.69 -9.89
CA GLU A 141 -8.17 4.59 -10.44
C GLU A 141 -8.10 4.74 -11.97
N LYS A 142 -7.00 4.27 -12.59
CA LYS A 142 -6.75 4.28 -14.04
C LYS A 142 -6.69 2.87 -14.64
N GLU A 143 -6.90 1.83 -13.84
CA GLU A 143 -6.85 0.44 -14.30
C GLU A 143 -8.24 -0.02 -14.78
N ALA A 144 -8.54 0.25 -16.05
CA ALA A 144 -9.80 -0.15 -16.68
C ALA A 144 -9.82 -1.66 -17.00
N PHE A 145 -10.99 -2.29 -16.90
CA PHE A 145 -11.16 -3.71 -17.14
C PHE A 145 -12.60 -4.07 -17.53
N SER A 146 -12.73 -5.18 -18.26
CA SER A 146 -14.01 -5.78 -18.58
C SER A 146 -14.44 -6.79 -17.51
N TYR A 147 -15.72 -6.81 -17.15
CA TYR A 147 -16.31 -7.82 -16.28
C TYR A 147 -17.78 -8.05 -16.66
N LYS A 148 -18.15 -9.31 -16.94
CA LYS A 148 -19.51 -9.69 -17.37
C LYS A 148 -20.02 -8.86 -18.56
N GLU A 149 -19.21 -8.75 -19.61
CA GLU A 149 -19.54 -8.03 -20.85
C GLU A 149 -19.67 -6.49 -20.72
N GLU A 150 -19.41 -5.94 -19.54
CA GLU A 150 -19.35 -4.49 -19.30
C GLU A 150 -17.92 -4.01 -19.08
N GLU A 151 -17.63 -2.78 -19.52
CA GLU A 151 -16.36 -2.10 -19.30
C GLU A 151 -16.46 -1.16 -18.10
N TYR A 152 -15.49 -1.26 -17.19
CA TYR A 152 -15.37 -0.39 -16.03
C TYR A 152 -14.06 0.39 -16.09
N LYS A 153 -14.10 1.68 -15.78
CA LYS A 153 -12.92 2.56 -15.73
C LYS A 153 -11.94 2.15 -14.64
N ASN A 154 -12.44 1.59 -13.55
CA ASN A 154 -11.68 1.08 -12.42
C ASN A 154 -12.56 0.29 -11.44
N MET A 155 -11.93 -0.32 -10.44
CA MET A 155 -12.60 -1.13 -9.42
C MET A 155 -13.57 -0.32 -8.54
N MET A 156 -13.30 0.97 -8.39
CA MET A 156 -14.10 1.87 -7.56
C MET A 156 -15.45 2.19 -8.19
N GLU A 157 -15.54 2.20 -9.53
CA GLU A 157 -16.79 2.33 -10.28
C GLU A 157 -17.69 1.10 -10.14
N LEU A 158 -17.10 -0.10 -10.20
CA LEU A 158 -17.86 -1.36 -10.08
C LEU A 158 -18.39 -1.60 -8.66
N PHE A 159 -17.65 -1.18 -7.62
CA PHE A 159 -18.02 -1.39 -6.22
C PHE A 159 -18.16 -0.06 -5.46
N PRO A 160 -19.17 0.76 -5.77
CA PRO A 160 -19.35 2.08 -5.14
C PRO A 160 -19.62 2.01 -3.63
N GLU A 161 -20.10 0.88 -3.12
CA GLU A 161 -20.35 0.63 -1.69
C GLU A 161 -19.10 0.25 -0.87
N VAL A 162 -17.98 -0.02 -1.55
CA VAL A 162 -16.71 -0.40 -0.92
C VAL A 162 -15.83 0.83 -0.77
N THR A 163 -15.27 1.02 0.42
CA THR A 163 -14.25 2.05 0.63
C THR A 163 -12.87 1.52 0.23
N PHE A 164 -12.29 2.11 -0.80
CA PHE A 164 -10.93 1.84 -1.22
C PHE A 164 -9.97 2.79 -0.51
N PHE A 165 -8.79 2.30 -0.13
CA PHE A 165 -7.76 3.15 0.42
C PHE A 165 -6.36 2.60 0.14
N ASP A 166 -5.40 3.48 -0.14
CA ASP A 166 -4.03 3.07 -0.44
C ASP A 166 -2.99 4.09 0.02
N TYR A 167 -1.75 3.61 0.18
CA TYR A 167 -0.59 4.48 0.26
C TYR A 167 -0.03 4.75 -1.13
N THR A 168 0.51 5.94 -1.34
CA THR A 168 1.13 6.33 -2.62
C THR A 168 2.35 7.22 -2.42
N LYS A 169 3.35 7.06 -3.27
CA LYS A 169 4.49 7.99 -3.40
C LYS A 169 4.36 8.90 -4.62
N TYR A 170 3.32 8.72 -5.42
CA TYR A 170 2.99 9.67 -6.47
C TYR A 170 2.54 11.00 -5.87
N ASP A 171 2.86 12.08 -6.57
CA ASP A 171 2.33 13.40 -6.28
C ASP A 171 0.81 13.38 -6.54
N ILE A 172 0.03 13.35 -5.45
CA ILE A 172 -1.43 13.27 -5.52
C ILE A 172 -1.99 14.52 -6.19
N LYS A 173 -1.47 15.71 -5.86
CA LYS A 173 -1.94 16.99 -6.39
C LYS A 173 -1.72 17.11 -7.89
N LYS A 174 -0.62 16.57 -8.42
CA LYS A 174 -0.30 16.68 -9.86
C LYS A 174 -0.82 15.51 -10.67
N SER A 175 -0.64 14.28 -10.20
CA SER A 175 -0.76 13.06 -11.04
C SER A 175 -1.98 12.18 -10.74
N ARG A 176 -2.65 12.39 -9.61
CA ARG A 176 -3.82 11.61 -9.16
C ARG A 176 -5.00 12.52 -8.79
N LYS A 177 -5.32 13.46 -9.70
CA LYS A 177 -6.49 14.36 -9.60
C LYS A 177 -7.79 13.60 -9.87
N LYS A 178 -8.91 14.08 -9.32
CA LYS A 178 -10.27 13.55 -9.54
C LYS A 178 -10.40 12.07 -9.17
N LEU A 179 -9.97 11.72 -7.95
CA LEU A 179 -10.18 10.38 -7.42
C LEU A 179 -11.68 10.06 -7.32
N PRO A 180 -12.08 8.78 -7.51
CA PRO A 180 -13.41 8.31 -7.14
C PRO A 180 -13.73 8.69 -5.68
N SER A 181 -14.99 9.02 -5.39
CA SER A 181 -15.41 9.50 -4.06
C SER A 181 -15.23 8.46 -2.94
N ASN A 182 -15.22 7.18 -3.30
CA ASN A 182 -14.95 6.05 -2.40
C ASN A 182 -13.48 5.62 -2.39
N TYR A 183 -12.54 6.47 -2.84
CA TYR A 183 -11.10 6.16 -2.83
C TYR A 183 -10.27 7.18 -2.04
N HIS A 184 -9.67 6.72 -0.96
CA HIS A 184 -8.80 7.51 -0.11
C HIS A 184 -7.30 7.23 -0.38
N LEU A 185 -6.48 8.27 -0.53
CA LEU A 185 -5.04 8.11 -0.66
C LEU A 185 -4.29 8.81 0.48
N THR A 186 -3.44 8.05 1.15
CA THR A 186 -2.46 8.56 2.12
C THR A 186 -1.10 8.69 1.42
N TYR A 187 -0.51 9.89 1.44
CA TYR A 187 0.82 10.08 0.87
C TYR A 187 1.87 9.41 1.77
N SER A 188 2.71 8.54 1.22
CA SER A 188 3.78 7.86 1.96
C SER A 188 5.09 8.59 1.72
N ARG A 189 5.62 9.25 2.76
CA ARG A 189 6.88 10.00 2.65
C ARG A 189 8.01 9.12 2.08
N ALA A 190 8.78 9.70 1.17
CA ALA A 190 9.74 9.03 0.31
C ALA A 190 11.20 9.19 0.79
N GLY A 191 11.53 10.34 1.40
CA GLY A 191 12.91 10.68 1.80
C GLY A 191 13.78 10.97 0.58
N LYS A 192 15.02 10.49 0.58
CA LYS A 192 15.98 10.70 -0.51
C LYS A 192 15.95 9.58 -1.55
N GLN A 193 16.11 9.96 -2.82
CA GLN A 193 16.44 9.06 -3.91
C GLN A 193 17.78 9.47 -4.52
N LYS A 194 18.75 8.54 -4.53
CA LYS A 194 20.13 8.82 -5.00
C LYS A 194 20.74 10.09 -4.37
N GLY A 195 20.50 10.30 -3.06
CA GLY A 195 21.01 11.45 -2.31
C GLY A 195 20.15 12.73 -2.41
N ILE A 196 19.22 12.80 -3.36
CA ILE A 196 18.36 13.96 -3.59
C ILE A 196 17.06 13.80 -2.80
N LEU A 197 16.67 14.81 -2.03
CA LEU A 197 15.41 14.82 -1.29
C LEU A 197 14.22 14.85 -2.26
N VAL A 198 13.31 13.88 -2.14
CA VAL A 198 12.13 13.74 -3.01
C VAL A 198 10.97 14.57 -2.49
N ASP A 199 10.80 14.61 -1.17
CA ASP A 199 9.74 15.35 -0.49
C ASP A 199 10.29 16.10 0.74
N ASN A 200 10.41 17.41 0.60
CA ASN A 200 10.75 18.30 1.71
C ASN A 200 9.52 18.63 2.57
N TRP A 201 9.75 19.23 3.74
CA TRP A 201 8.67 19.62 4.64
C TRP A 201 7.65 20.56 3.99
N GLU A 202 8.09 21.52 3.17
CA GLU A 202 7.20 22.43 2.44
C GLU A 202 6.17 21.68 1.58
N TYR A 203 6.62 20.68 0.81
CA TYR A 203 5.74 19.84 0.01
C TYR A 203 4.77 19.03 0.87
N LEU A 204 5.26 18.42 1.96
CA LEU A 204 4.42 17.65 2.89
C LEU A 204 3.36 18.53 3.56
N ASN A 205 3.76 19.71 4.05
CA ASN A 205 2.86 20.71 4.63
C ASN A 205 1.82 21.18 3.61
N GLY A 206 2.21 21.33 2.34
CA GLY A 206 1.28 21.58 1.25
C GLY A 206 0.21 20.49 1.14
N LEU A 207 0.58 19.20 1.17
CA LEU A 207 -0.38 18.09 1.15
C LEU A 207 -1.32 18.14 2.38
N LEU A 208 -0.75 18.34 3.57
CA LEU A 208 -1.51 18.40 4.82
C LEU A 208 -2.53 19.54 4.81
N LYS A 209 -2.17 20.73 4.32
CA LYS A 209 -3.10 21.87 4.15
C LYS A 209 -4.24 21.60 3.17
N ASP A 210 -4.03 20.72 2.19
CA ASP A 210 -5.06 20.30 1.23
C ASP A 210 -5.87 19.09 1.74
N ASN A 211 -5.83 18.79 3.04
CA ASN A 211 -6.51 17.64 3.64
C ASN A 211 -6.07 16.30 3.03
N ILE A 212 -4.77 16.14 2.81
CA ILE A 212 -4.16 14.86 2.39
C ILE A 212 -3.27 14.38 3.54
N ASP A 213 -3.54 13.19 4.05
CA ASP A 213 -2.77 12.61 5.15
C ASP A 213 -1.40 12.16 4.66
N VAL A 214 -0.39 12.32 5.51
CA VAL A 214 1.00 11.98 5.25
C VAL A 214 1.46 10.91 6.23
N ALA A 215 1.76 9.72 5.72
CA ALA A 215 2.35 8.64 6.49
C ALA A 215 3.88 8.77 6.51
N ILE A 216 4.44 8.74 7.73
CA ILE A 216 5.87 8.87 7.98
C ILE A 216 6.32 7.68 8.82
N ILE A 217 7.42 7.05 8.39
CA ILE A 217 7.97 5.89 9.08
C ILE A 217 9.06 6.36 10.04
N PHE A 218 8.98 5.91 11.28
CA PHE A 218 9.87 6.26 12.37
C PHE A 218 10.59 5.03 12.93
N SER A 219 11.76 5.21 13.52
CA SER A 219 12.28 4.25 14.50
C SER A 219 11.35 4.22 15.71
N LYS A 220 11.34 3.11 16.46
CA LYS A 220 10.52 2.99 17.67
C LYS A 220 10.71 4.19 18.62
N LYS A 221 11.96 4.59 18.85
CA LYS A 221 12.31 5.73 19.71
C LYS A 221 11.67 7.04 19.20
N MET A 222 11.84 7.33 17.91
CA MET A 222 11.31 8.58 17.35
C MET A 222 9.79 8.58 17.23
N LYS A 223 9.19 7.41 17.00
CA LYS A 223 7.74 7.24 17.01
C LYS A 223 7.15 7.59 18.38
N SER A 224 7.72 7.04 19.45
CA SER A 224 7.27 7.36 20.82
C SER A 224 7.35 8.87 21.08
N LYS A 225 8.47 9.50 20.73
CA LYS A 225 8.64 10.95 20.91
C LYS A 225 7.60 11.76 20.13
N ILE A 226 7.41 11.50 18.83
CA ILE A 226 6.50 12.31 18.01
C ILE A 226 5.03 12.12 18.40
N LEU A 227 4.67 10.98 18.99
CA LEU A 227 3.33 10.74 19.52
C LEU A 227 3.10 11.40 20.89
N GLU A 228 4.13 11.50 21.74
CA GLU A 228 4.04 12.25 23.01
C GLU A 228 3.73 13.74 22.76
N GLU A 229 4.26 14.31 21.68
CA GLU A 229 4.00 15.70 21.28
C GLU A 229 2.59 15.90 20.72
N SER A 230 1.92 14.85 20.24
CA SER A 230 0.58 14.83 19.60
C SER A 230 0.39 15.73 18.38
N PHE A 231 1.25 16.73 18.18
CA PHE A 231 1.26 17.67 17.08
C PHE A 231 2.70 17.94 16.64
N HIS A 232 2.92 18.05 15.32
CA HIS A 232 4.19 18.46 14.73
C HIS A 232 3.94 19.65 13.82
N ASN A 233 4.57 20.80 14.11
CA ASN A 233 4.37 22.05 13.37
C ASN A 233 2.88 22.45 13.22
N GLY A 234 2.09 22.24 14.29
CA GLY A 234 0.66 22.53 14.32
C GLY A 234 -0.23 21.49 13.62
N ILE A 235 0.33 20.42 13.07
CA ILE A 235 -0.40 19.33 12.43
C ILE A 235 -0.53 18.16 13.39
N LYS A 236 -1.75 17.64 13.56
CA LYS A 236 -2.04 16.50 14.42
C LYS A 236 -1.29 15.24 13.96
N VAL A 237 -0.68 14.55 14.91
CA VAL A 237 0.03 13.29 14.74
C VAL A 237 -0.83 12.17 15.33
N ILE A 238 -1.06 11.10 14.56
CA ILE A 238 -1.78 9.91 15.02
C ILE A 238 -0.89 8.67 14.96
N ASP A 239 -1.17 7.69 15.83
CA ASP A 239 -0.48 6.41 15.80
C ASP A 239 -1.09 5.51 14.71
N GLY A 240 -0.33 5.33 13.63
CA GLY A 240 -0.73 4.49 12.50
C GLY A 240 -0.70 2.98 12.78
N ASP A 241 -0.14 2.50 13.89
CA ASP A 241 -0.05 1.07 14.18
C ASP A 241 -1.20 0.53 15.04
N ILE A 242 -2.11 1.40 15.52
CA ILE A 242 -3.30 0.99 16.30
C ILE A 242 -4.28 0.17 15.43
N TYR A 243 -4.47 0.59 14.18
CA TYR A 243 -5.34 -0.10 13.22
C TYR A 243 -4.79 0.05 11.79
N ASN A 244 -5.20 -0.84 10.88
CA ASN A 244 -4.72 -0.87 9.49
C ASN A 244 -5.83 -0.52 8.49
N TYR A 245 -6.49 0.63 8.71
CA TYR A 245 -7.56 1.16 7.86
C TYR A 245 -7.48 2.69 7.79
N ARG A 246 -6.82 3.24 6.76
CA ARG A 246 -6.51 4.67 6.67
C ARG A 246 -7.68 5.57 6.25
N ALA A 247 -8.70 5.02 5.58
CA ALA A 247 -9.87 5.83 5.27
C ALA A 247 -10.65 6.27 6.52
N TYR A 248 -10.47 5.61 7.67
CA TYR A 248 -11.01 6.08 8.95
C TYR A 248 -10.32 7.35 9.47
N ASP A 249 -9.06 7.58 9.09
CA ASP A 249 -8.27 8.73 9.56
C ASP A 249 -8.93 10.06 9.17
N LEU A 250 -9.75 10.07 8.11
CA LEU A 250 -10.57 11.20 7.69
C LEU A 250 -11.40 11.79 8.84
N TYR A 251 -11.93 10.96 9.73
CA TYR A 251 -12.78 11.38 10.85
C TYR A 251 -11.98 11.98 12.01
N GLN A 252 -10.66 11.86 12.00
CA GLN A 252 -9.78 12.41 13.05
C GLN A 252 -9.16 13.75 12.70
N ARG A 253 -9.40 14.24 11.48
CA ARG A 253 -8.88 15.50 10.95
C ARG A 253 -9.47 16.70 11.66
N GLU A 254 -8.65 17.73 11.81
CA GLU A 254 -9.01 19.02 12.42
C GLU A 254 -8.63 20.15 11.45
N ASN A 255 -9.37 20.27 10.34
CA ASN A 255 -9.17 21.22 9.22
C ASN A 255 -7.91 21.04 8.36
N THR A 256 -7.00 20.15 8.75
CA THR A 256 -5.87 19.70 7.94
C THR A 256 -5.84 18.18 7.84
N GLY A 257 -5.03 17.65 6.92
CA GLY A 257 -4.60 16.26 6.93
C GLY A 257 -3.79 15.94 8.19
N LEU A 258 -3.53 14.64 8.38
CA LEU A 258 -2.87 14.09 9.54
C LEU A 258 -1.46 13.62 9.21
N ILE A 259 -0.56 13.69 10.20
CA ILE A 259 0.69 12.94 10.16
C ILE A 259 0.43 11.56 10.78
N VAL A 260 0.53 10.52 9.95
CA VAL A 260 0.34 9.14 10.38
C VAL A 260 1.70 8.53 10.72
N ALA A 261 2.01 8.42 12.01
CA ALA A 261 3.29 7.89 12.48
C ALA A 261 3.27 6.36 12.51
N ILE A 262 4.16 5.73 11.74
CA ILE A 262 4.24 4.27 11.60
C ILE A 262 5.62 3.79 12.07
N GLU A 263 5.67 2.73 12.87
CA GLU A 263 6.92 2.12 13.29
C GLU A 263 7.54 1.32 12.12
N ALA A 264 8.85 1.51 11.90
CA ALA A 264 9.58 0.63 10.99
C ALA A 264 9.48 -0.83 11.43
N ALA A 265 9.14 -1.73 10.51
CA ALA A 265 8.99 -3.15 10.83
C ALA A 265 10.26 -3.72 11.51
N ARG A 266 10.07 -4.66 12.44
CA ARG A 266 11.20 -5.29 13.16
C ARG A 266 12.23 -5.87 12.18
N LYS A 267 13.51 -5.66 12.50
CA LYS A 267 14.67 -6.07 11.67
C LYS A 267 14.73 -5.39 10.30
N THR A 268 14.02 -4.27 10.10
CA THR A 268 14.23 -3.41 8.94
C THR A 268 15.63 -2.82 9.01
N GLU A 269 16.34 -2.87 7.89
CA GLU A 269 17.64 -2.22 7.78
C GLU A 269 17.45 -0.71 7.76
N LEU A 270 18.12 -0.05 8.69
CA LEU A 270 18.08 1.39 8.84
C LEU A 270 19.10 2.02 7.88
N THR A 271 18.67 3.03 7.12
CA THR A 271 19.52 3.69 6.11
C THR A 271 19.51 5.19 6.31
N ARG A 272 20.58 5.88 5.89
CA ARG A 272 20.65 7.35 5.89
C ARG A 272 19.88 7.99 4.73
N SER A 273 18.98 7.24 4.08
CA SER A 273 18.13 7.78 3.00
C SER A 273 17.08 8.78 3.51
N GLY A 274 16.93 8.91 4.84
CA GLY A 274 15.87 9.70 5.44
C GLY A 274 14.50 9.04 5.32
N PHE A 275 14.33 7.91 4.64
CA PHE A 275 13.02 7.22 4.52
C PHE A 275 12.41 6.86 5.88
N ILE A 276 13.27 6.42 6.81
CA ILE A 276 12.91 6.20 8.22
C ILE A 276 13.54 7.34 9.03
N ILE A 277 12.72 8.04 9.80
CA ILE A 277 13.19 9.05 10.75
C ILE A 277 13.69 8.35 12.01
N GLN A 278 15.01 8.37 12.21
CA GLN A 278 15.68 7.50 13.18
C GLN A 278 16.16 8.22 14.44
N GLU A 279 16.47 9.50 14.31
CA GLU A 279 17.09 10.36 15.32
C GLU A 279 16.67 11.81 15.11
N GLU A 280 16.99 12.68 16.07
CA GLU A 280 16.58 14.09 16.07
C GLU A 280 17.12 14.88 14.87
N SER A 281 18.36 14.62 14.46
CA SER A 281 18.95 15.22 13.27
C SER A 281 18.12 14.94 12.01
N CYS A 282 17.53 13.74 11.90
CA CYS A 282 16.63 13.41 10.80
C CYS A 282 15.31 14.18 10.87
N MET A 283 14.75 14.39 12.06
CA MET A 283 13.56 15.24 12.22
C MET A 283 13.86 16.66 11.71
N GLN A 284 14.98 17.24 12.16
CA GLN A 284 15.41 18.59 11.76
C GLN A 284 15.71 18.69 10.26
N GLU A 285 16.35 17.69 9.66
CA GLU A 285 16.70 17.71 8.23
C GLU A 285 15.46 17.54 7.33
N PHE A 286 14.49 16.71 7.74
CA PHE A 286 13.46 16.24 6.83
C PHE A 286 12.05 16.76 7.11
N LEU A 287 11.77 17.16 8.34
CA LEU A 287 10.43 17.51 8.81
C LEU A 287 10.33 18.93 9.36
N ASN A 288 11.40 19.71 9.29
CA ASN A 288 11.43 21.13 9.68
C ASN A 288 11.84 22.02 8.50
#